data_AF-A0A2G6C1Y0-F1
#
_entry.id   AF-A0A2G6C1Y0-F1
#
_cell.length_a   1.000
_cell.length_b   1.000
_cell.length_c   1.000
_cell.angle_alpha   90.00
_cell.angle_beta   90.00
_cell.angle_gamma   90.00
#
_symmetry.space_group_name_H-M   'P 1'
#
loop_
_entity.id
_entity.type
_entity.pdbx_description
1 polymer ?
#
loop_
_entity_poly.entity_id
_entity_poly.type
_entity_poly.pdbx_seq_one_letter_code
_entity_poly.pdbx_strand_id
1 'polypeptide(L)'
;MIHFLNATGRLTDYKDSISNIVKTVIERYESIHSLKPFDVVVAENRTRVNPGQGVGGLTSTAHEIYLALDLDEKHPRKNIDVHLAPIVAHELIHLLRAQAGLPSVPYCSLGDDVVGEGLADHFSLFLYPKQDTGWIDSLPKEEFERMKLRFVKEHKSTQYDRIAWVYGAEYADIPYCAGYTLGYAVVKDYLEVHDKHIKDILLKDADEIIGVWENE
;
A
#
# COMPACT_ATOMS: atom_id res chain seq x y z
N MET A 1 -5.90 -18.61 4.91
CA MET A 1 -5.39 -19.22 6.18
C MET A 1 -4.19 -18.39 6.66
N ILE A 2 -3.86 -18.34 7.97
CA ILE A 2 -2.67 -17.61 8.47
C ILE A 2 -1.55 -18.61 8.75
N HIS A 3 -0.40 -18.41 8.12
CA HIS A 3 0.78 -19.27 8.19
C HIS A 3 1.94 -18.52 8.83
N PHE A 4 2.58 -19.10 9.86
CA PHE A 4 3.74 -18.49 10.52
C PHE A 4 5.03 -19.23 10.17
N LEU A 5 5.96 -18.54 9.52
CA LEU A 5 7.31 -19.05 9.27
C LEU A 5 8.17 -18.89 10.54
N ASN A 6 8.03 -19.83 11.47
CA ASN A 6 8.55 -19.72 12.84
C ASN A 6 9.66 -20.73 13.17
N ALA A 7 10.60 -20.97 12.24
CA ALA A 7 11.67 -21.94 12.43
C ALA A 7 12.57 -21.64 13.65
N THR A 8 12.73 -20.36 14.02
CA THR A 8 13.52 -19.90 15.16
C THR A 8 12.75 -19.89 16.47
N GLY A 9 11.42 -20.12 16.45
CA GLY A 9 10.54 -20.01 17.61
C GLY A 9 10.25 -18.57 18.07
N ARG A 10 10.89 -17.54 17.50
CA ARG A 10 10.78 -16.14 17.97
C ARG A 10 9.39 -15.51 17.79
N LEU A 11 8.58 -16.01 16.84
CA LEU A 11 7.22 -15.51 16.62
C LEU A 11 6.19 -16.14 17.56
N THR A 12 6.56 -17.18 18.33
CA THR A 12 5.62 -17.97 19.14
C THR A 12 4.75 -17.10 20.04
N ASP A 13 5.36 -16.14 20.75
CA ASP A 13 4.65 -15.27 21.70
C ASP A 13 3.86 -14.13 21.04
N TYR A 14 3.86 -14.05 19.71
CA TYR A 14 3.17 -13.03 18.93
C TYR A 14 2.03 -13.61 18.09
N LYS A 15 1.97 -14.93 17.90
CA LYS A 15 1.03 -15.59 16.98
C LYS A 15 -0.41 -15.22 17.24
N ASP A 16 -0.83 -15.25 18.51
CA ASP A 16 -2.22 -14.98 18.87
C ASP A 16 -2.58 -13.49 18.64
N SER A 17 -1.71 -12.57 19.07
CA SER A 17 -1.91 -11.13 18.82
C SER A 17 -1.99 -10.82 17.33
N ILE A 18 -1.00 -11.29 16.55
CA ILE A 18 -0.96 -11.09 15.09
C ILE A 18 -2.19 -11.69 14.43
N SER A 19 -2.56 -12.93 14.79
CA SER A 19 -3.73 -13.58 14.22
C SER A 19 -5.02 -12.82 14.51
N ASN A 20 -5.17 -12.29 15.73
CA ASN A 20 -6.32 -11.50 16.10
C ASN A 20 -6.37 -10.18 15.33
N ILE A 21 -5.24 -9.46 15.23
CA ILE A 21 -5.14 -8.22 14.45
C ILE A 21 -5.54 -8.46 12.99
N VAL A 22 -4.92 -9.46 12.34
CA VAL A 22 -5.18 -9.80 10.94
C VAL A 22 -6.64 -10.16 10.73
N LYS A 23 -7.22 -11.03 11.56
CA LYS A 23 -8.64 -11.40 11.46
C LYS A 23 -9.57 -10.22 11.65
N THR A 24 -9.32 -9.36 12.64
CA THR A 24 -10.12 -8.15 12.86
C THR A 24 -10.06 -7.19 11.67
N VAL A 25 -8.90 -7.04 11.03
CA VAL A 25 -8.79 -6.20 9.82
C VAL A 25 -9.59 -6.80 8.66
N ILE A 26 -9.47 -8.12 8.45
CA ILE A 26 -10.24 -8.84 7.42
C ILE A 26 -11.74 -8.72 7.67
N GLU A 27 -12.21 -8.94 8.89
CA GLU A 27 -13.63 -8.81 9.25
C GLU A 27 -14.16 -7.38 8.98
N ARG A 28 -13.37 -6.35 9.33
CA ARG A 28 -13.72 -4.95 9.02
C ARG A 28 -13.79 -4.72 7.51
N TYR A 29 -12.82 -5.25 6.77
CA TYR A 29 -12.80 -5.14 5.32
C TYR A 29 -14.00 -5.85 4.67
N GLU A 30 -14.30 -7.08 5.09
CA GLU A 30 -15.39 -7.91 4.57
C GLU A 30 -16.77 -7.31 4.86
N SER A 31 -16.90 -6.43 5.85
CA SER A 31 -18.10 -5.63 6.06
C SER A 31 -18.37 -4.59 4.95
N ILE A 32 -17.38 -4.32 4.10
CA ILE A 32 -17.41 -3.34 3.01
C ILE A 32 -17.37 -4.05 1.65
N HIS A 33 -16.43 -4.99 1.46
CA HIS A 33 -16.20 -5.71 0.20
C HIS A 33 -15.91 -7.18 0.43
N SER A 34 -16.48 -8.05 -0.41
CA SER A 34 -16.18 -9.49 -0.37
C SER A 34 -14.79 -9.79 -0.94
N LEU A 35 -14.03 -10.66 -0.27
CA LEU A 35 -12.76 -11.20 -0.77
C LEU A 35 -12.94 -12.64 -1.24
N LYS A 36 -12.19 -13.02 -2.29
CA LYS A 36 -12.00 -14.44 -2.61
C LYS A 36 -10.99 -15.03 -1.63
N PRO A 37 -10.98 -16.37 -1.41
CA PRO A 37 -10.02 -17.01 -0.51
C PRO A 37 -8.57 -16.65 -0.83
N PHE A 38 -7.80 -16.42 0.24
CA PHE A 38 -6.37 -16.09 0.19
C PHE A 38 -5.67 -16.55 1.47
N ASP A 39 -4.34 -16.55 1.42
CA ASP A 39 -3.46 -16.86 2.54
C ASP A 39 -2.69 -15.64 3.03
N VAL A 40 -2.40 -15.63 4.32
CA VAL A 40 -1.53 -14.65 4.96
C VAL A 40 -0.31 -15.38 5.48
N VAL A 41 0.87 -15.00 5.02
CA VAL A 41 2.16 -15.53 5.48
C VAL A 41 2.81 -14.51 6.40
N VAL A 42 3.17 -14.91 7.61
CA VAL A 42 3.85 -14.06 8.59
C VAL A 42 5.25 -14.59 8.82
N ALA A 43 6.25 -13.73 8.66
CA ALA A 43 7.65 -14.11 8.82
C ALA A 43 8.50 -12.99 9.43
N GLU A 44 9.56 -13.39 10.12
CA GLU A 44 10.63 -12.47 10.49
C GLU A 44 11.46 -12.12 9.25
N ASN A 45 11.46 -10.85 8.85
CA ASN A 45 12.19 -10.38 7.68
C ASN A 45 12.48 -8.88 7.76
N ARG A 46 13.61 -8.54 8.39
CA ARG A 46 14.05 -7.16 8.62
C ARG A 46 14.31 -6.34 7.35
N THR A 47 14.49 -6.97 6.18
CA THR A 47 14.75 -6.24 4.93
C THR A 47 13.47 -5.85 4.19
N ARG A 48 12.31 -6.26 4.72
CA ARG A 48 10.98 -6.00 4.13
C ARG A 48 10.04 -5.27 5.08
N VAL A 49 10.56 -4.60 6.10
CA VAL A 49 9.76 -3.77 7.01
C VAL A 49 9.85 -2.30 6.62
N ASN A 50 8.80 -1.55 6.94
CA ASN A 50 8.81 -0.10 6.78
C ASN A 50 9.83 0.50 7.78
N PRO A 51 10.73 1.40 7.31
CA PRO A 51 11.73 2.02 8.17
C PRO A 51 11.10 2.65 9.42
N GLY A 52 11.63 2.31 10.60
CA GLY A 52 11.15 2.84 11.88
C GLY A 52 9.85 2.23 12.42
N GLN A 53 9.13 1.42 11.63
CA GLN A 53 7.90 0.75 12.07
C GLN A 53 8.12 -0.72 12.44
N GLY A 54 9.11 -1.41 11.86
CA GLY A 54 9.39 -2.82 12.16
C GLY A 54 8.31 -3.79 11.69
N VAL A 55 7.39 -3.34 10.84
CA VAL A 55 6.34 -4.13 10.20
C VAL A 55 6.30 -3.75 8.72
N GLY A 56 6.05 -4.71 7.83
CA GLY A 56 5.84 -4.47 6.40
C GLY A 56 4.85 -5.45 5.79
N GLY A 57 4.33 -5.08 4.63
CA GLY A 57 3.36 -5.86 3.84
C GLY A 57 3.83 -6.03 2.41
N LEU A 58 3.36 -7.09 1.76
CA LEU A 58 3.50 -7.29 0.33
C LEU A 58 2.40 -8.21 -0.18
N THR A 59 1.74 -7.79 -1.25
CA THR A 59 0.80 -8.61 -2.01
C THR A 59 1.43 -8.96 -3.35
N SER A 60 1.88 -10.20 -3.51
CA SER A 60 2.56 -10.65 -4.74
C SER A 60 1.62 -11.33 -5.74
N THR A 61 0.44 -11.77 -5.28
CA THR A 61 -0.54 -12.49 -6.10
C THR A 61 -1.97 -12.17 -5.63
N ALA A 62 -2.98 -12.59 -6.40
CA ALA A 62 -4.39 -12.49 -6.01
C ALA A 62 -4.80 -13.41 -4.83
N HIS A 63 -3.85 -14.17 -4.25
CA HIS A 63 -4.15 -15.21 -3.26
C HIS A 63 -3.20 -15.19 -2.05
N GLU A 64 -2.30 -14.22 -1.94
CA GLU A 64 -1.31 -14.19 -0.86
C GLU A 64 -0.98 -12.76 -0.43
N ILE A 65 -1.01 -12.55 0.89
CA ILE A 65 -0.38 -11.41 1.57
C ILE A 65 0.78 -11.92 2.41
N TYR A 66 1.96 -11.32 2.24
CA TYR A 66 3.14 -11.57 3.05
C TYR A 66 3.33 -10.41 4.05
N LEU A 67 3.44 -10.74 5.33
CA LEU A 67 3.68 -9.81 6.43
C LEU A 67 5.08 -10.04 6.99
N ALA A 68 5.90 -9.00 6.93
CA ALA A 68 7.26 -8.99 7.43
C ALA A 68 7.33 -8.33 8.81
N LEU A 69 8.12 -8.91 9.71
CA LEU A 69 8.34 -8.38 11.06
C LEU A 69 9.83 -8.25 11.36
N ASP A 70 10.21 -7.17 12.04
CA ASP A 70 11.51 -7.01 12.67
C ASP A 70 11.35 -7.16 14.20
N LEU A 71 11.80 -8.30 14.72
CA LEU A 71 11.76 -8.59 16.15
C LEU A 71 13.02 -8.10 16.90
N ASP A 72 14.00 -7.54 16.19
CA ASP A 72 15.19 -6.90 16.78
C ASP A 72 15.00 -5.39 17.00
N GLU A 73 13.91 -4.81 16.47
CA GLU A 73 13.51 -3.43 16.73
C GLU A 73 13.32 -3.15 18.22
N LYS A 74 13.40 -1.88 18.63
CA LYS A 74 13.45 -1.51 20.06
C LYS A 74 12.19 -1.96 20.84
N HIS A 75 11.03 -1.98 20.18
CA HIS A 75 9.74 -2.26 20.82
C HIS A 75 8.81 -3.10 19.91
N PRO A 76 9.15 -4.36 19.61
CA PRO A 76 8.50 -5.14 18.54
C PRO A 76 7.01 -5.40 18.82
N ARG A 77 6.62 -5.67 20.08
CA ARG A 77 5.20 -5.81 20.46
C ARG A 77 4.41 -4.54 20.17
N LYS A 78 4.91 -3.39 20.65
CA LYS A 78 4.27 -2.09 20.44
C LYS A 78 4.17 -1.78 18.93
N ASN A 79 5.23 -2.04 18.19
CA ASN A 79 5.29 -1.81 16.76
C ASN A 79 4.24 -2.65 16.02
N ILE A 80 4.12 -3.93 16.36
CA ILE A 80 3.07 -4.82 15.84
C ILE A 80 1.68 -4.28 16.18
N ASP A 81 1.43 -3.94 17.45
CA ASP A 81 0.12 -3.47 17.92
C ASP A 81 -0.32 -2.16 17.23
N VAL A 82 0.62 -1.32 16.84
CA VAL A 82 0.35 -0.01 16.22
C VAL A 82 0.29 -0.09 14.69
N HIS A 83 1.25 -0.78 14.05
CA HIS A 83 1.47 -0.67 12.60
C HIS A 83 0.95 -1.86 11.80
N LEU A 84 0.69 -3.01 12.42
CA LEU A 84 0.26 -4.20 11.66
C LEU A 84 -1.14 -4.01 11.05
N ALA A 85 -2.09 -3.49 11.81
CA ALA A 85 -3.48 -3.38 11.33
C ALA A 85 -3.61 -2.45 10.10
N PRO A 86 -2.97 -1.26 10.07
CA PRO A 86 -2.99 -0.41 8.88
C PRO A 86 -2.26 -1.00 7.68
N ILE A 87 -1.14 -1.71 7.90
CA ILE A 87 -0.42 -2.40 6.81
C ILE A 87 -1.29 -3.50 6.21
N VAL A 88 -1.97 -4.30 7.02
CA VAL A 88 -2.90 -5.33 6.51
C VAL A 88 -4.02 -4.68 5.70
N ALA A 89 -4.58 -3.55 6.16
CA ALA A 89 -5.63 -2.86 5.42
C ALA A 89 -5.15 -2.31 4.07
N HIS A 90 -3.91 -1.82 3.99
CA HIS A 90 -3.29 -1.39 2.75
C HIS A 90 -3.14 -2.59 1.78
N GLU A 91 -2.54 -3.70 2.24
CA GLU A 91 -2.34 -4.89 1.39
C GLU A 91 -3.64 -5.55 0.91
N LEU A 92 -4.72 -5.47 1.69
CA LEU A 92 -6.02 -5.97 1.26
C LEU A 92 -6.56 -5.25 0.01
N ILE A 93 -6.16 -3.99 -0.24
CA ILE A 93 -6.54 -3.27 -1.46
C ILE A 93 -5.81 -3.83 -2.68
N HIS A 94 -4.50 -4.04 -2.55
CA HIS A 94 -3.72 -4.70 -3.60
C HIS A 94 -4.28 -6.09 -3.92
N LEU A 95 -4.63 -6.85 -2.88
CA LEU A 95 -5.23 -8.18 -3.02
C LEU A 95 -6.59 -8.12 -3.74
N LEU A 96 -7.48 -7.22 -3.31
CA LEU A 96 -8.79 -7.03 -3.95
C LEU A 96 -8.63 -6.72 -5.44
N ARG A 97 -7.75 -5.78 -5.78
CA ARG A 97 -7.54 -5.35 -7.18
C ARG A 97 -6.99 -6.49 -8.02
N ALA A 98 -6.01 -7.25 -7.50
CA ALA A 98 -5.50 -8.44 -8.16
C ALA A 98 -6.59 -9.52 -8.34
N GLN A 99 -7.46 -9.73 -7.34
CA GLN A 99 -8.58 -10.68 -7.44
C GLN A 99 -9.66 -10.27 -8.43
N ALA A 100 -9.80 -8.97 -8.70
CA ALA A 100 -10.65 -8.41 -9.73
C ALA A 100 -10.05 -8.47 -11.13
N GLY A 101 -8.78 -8.89 -11.26
CA GLY A 101 -8.07 -8.97 -12.54
C GLY A 101 -7.54 -7.63 -13.05
N LEU A 102 -7.44 -6.63 -12.18
CA LEU A 102 -6.79 -5.36 -12.52
C LEU A 102 -5.27 -5.55 -12.58
N PRO A 103 -4.56 -4.76 -13.41
CA PRO A 103 -3.11 -4.78 -13.46
C PRO A 103 -2.50 -4.57 -12.07
N SER A 104 -1.48 -5.36 -11.74
CA SER A 104 -0.78 -5.30 -10.47
C SER A 104 0.70 -5.63 -10.66
N VAL A 105 1.51 -5.20 -9.69
CA VAL A 105 2.95 -5.42 -9.72
C VAL A 105 3.30 -6.93 -9.79
N PRO A 106 4.32 -7.31 -10.58
CA PRO A 106 5.22 -6.46 -11.36
C PRO A 106 4.74 -6.18 -12.80
N TYR A 107 3.53 -6.60 -13.17
CA TYR A 107 3.01 -6.54 -14.54
C TYR A 107 1.91 -5.48 -14.69
N CYS A 108 2.28 -4.22 -14.51
CA CYS A 108 1.35 -3.10 -14.58
C CYS A 108 2.03 -1.84 -15.17
N SER A 109 1.25 -0.83 -15.53
CA SER A 109 1.80 0.48 -15.89
C SER A 109 2.23 1.28 -14.65
N LEU A 110 2.96 2.38 -14.86
CA LEU A 110 3.29 3.32 -13.78
C LEU A 110 2.01 3.87 -13.12
N GLY A 111 0.99 4.17 -13.92
CA GLY A 111 -0.30 4.66 -13.45
C GLY A 111 -1.01 3.65 -12.55
N ASP A 112 -1.04 2.38 -12.97
CA ASP A 112 -1.64 1.30 -12.18
C ASP A 112 -0.99 1.13 -10.81
N ASP A 113 0.34 1.17 -10.74
CA ASP A 113 1.11 1.04 -9.50
C ASP A 113 0.87 2.25 -8.58
N VAL A 114 1.11 3.47 -9.09
CA VAL A 114 0.96 4.72 -8.32
C VAL A 114 -0.48 4.92 -7.82
N VAL A 115 -1.49 4.70 -8.67
CA VAL A 115 -2.90 4.81 -8.25
C VAL A 115 -3.27 3.67 -7.29
N GLY A 116 -2.73 2.46 -7.49
CA GLY A 116 -2.91 1.33 -6.59
C GLY A 116 -2.44 1.64 -5.17
N GLU A 117 -1.22 2.16 -5.03
CA GLU A 117 -0.65 2.60 -3.74
C GLU A 117 -1.51 3.71 -3.11
N GLY A 118 -1.95 4.69 -3.91
CA GLY A 118 -2.84 5.76 -3.44
C GLY A 118 -4.17 5.26 -2.89
N LEU A 119 -4.83 4.35 -3.60
CA LEU A 119 -6.09 3.72 -3.17
C LEU A 119 -5.89 2.93 -1.87
N ALA A 120 -4.79 2.20 -1.77
CA ALA A 120 -4.43 1.42 -0.59
C ALA A 120 -4.19 2.31 0.64
N ASP A 121 -3.46 3.41 0.49
CA ASP A 121 -3.21 4.38 1.57
C ASP A 121 -4.49 5.10 2.01
N HIS A 122 -5.32 5.57 1.08
CA HIS A 122 -6.61 6.19 1.41
C HIS A 122 -7.52 5.25 2.18
N PHE A 123 -7.60 3.99 1.77
CA PHE A 123 -8.44 3.00 2.45
C PHE A 123 -7.88 2.63 3.83
N SER A 124 -6.57 2.47 3.93
CA SER A 124 -5.90 2.22 5.20
C SER A 124 -6.16 3.37 6.19
N LEU A 125 -6.05 4.64 5.75
CA LEU A 125 -6.35 5.82 6.56
C LEU A 125 -7.83 5.91 6.94
N PHE A 126 -8.73 5.51 6.04
CA PHE A 126 -10.15 5.43 6.35
C PHE A 126 -10.44 4.49 7.53
N LEU A 127 -9.80 3.31 7.56
CA LEU A 127 -9.96 2.37 8.69
C LEU A 127 -9.15 2.77 9.94
N TYR A 128 -8.00 3.41 9.74
CA TYR A 128 -7.03 3.73 10.78
C TYR A 128 -6.55 5.20 10.68
N PRO A 129 -7.39 6.19 11.02
CA PRO A 129 -7.11 7.61 10.79
C PRO A 129 -5.99 8.21 11.65
N LYS A 130 -5.40 7.42 12.57
CA LYS A 130 -4.29 7.84 13.44
C LYS A 130 -2.95 7.20 13.05
N GLN A 131 -2.90 6.45 11.95
CA GLN A 131 -1.65 5.84 11.50
C GLN A 131 -0.65 6.90 11.04
N ASP A 132 0.63 6.59 11.16
CA ASP A 132 1.70 7.41 10.61
C ASP A 132 1.86 7.10 9.12
N THR A 133 1.81 8.15 8.29
CA THR A 133 1.81 8.10 6.81
C THR A 133 2.78 9.14 6.24
N GLY A 134 3.96 9.30 6.85
CA GLY A 134 4.95 10.31 6.40
C GLY A 134 5.35 10.25 4.92
N TRP A 135 5.03 9.17 4.19
CA TRP A 135 5.31 9.01 2.76
C TRP A 135 4.26 9.65 1.82
N ILE A 136 3.04 9.92 2.27
CA ILE A 136 1.97 10.43 1.38
C ILE A 136 2.03 11.96 1.16
N ASP A 137 2.81 12.68 1.97
CA ASP A 137 3.02 14.14 1.92
C ASP A 137 4.51 14.47 2.07
N SER A 138 5.34 13.81 1.25
CA SER A 138 6.80 13.86 1.39
C SER A 138 7.47 14.90 0.49
N LEU A 139 6.78 15.39 -0.53
CA LEU A 139 7.34 16.28 -1.55
C LEU A 139 7.05 17.76 -1.25
N PRO A 140 8.07 18.65 -1.30
CA PRO A 140 7.85 20.08 -1.42
C PRO A 140 7.02 20.42 -2.65
N LYS A 141 6.26 21.51 -2.59
CA LYS A 141 5.33 21.93 -3.66
C LYS A 141 5.97 21.95 -5.05
N GLU A 142 7.18 22.50 -5.19
CA GLU A 142 7.86 22.59 -6.50
C GLU A 142 8.22 21.21 -7.07
N GLU A 143 8.66 20.28 -6.21
CA GLU A 143 8.95 18.90 -6.61
C GLU A 143 7.68 18.14 -6.95
N PHE A 144 6.61 18.36 -6.17
CA PHE A 144 5.29 17.79 -6.44
C PHE A 144 4.78 18.15 -7.83
N GLU A 145 4.74 19.45 -8.18
CA GLU A 145 4.25 19.89 -9.49
C GLU A 145 5.10 19.32 -10.65
N ARG A 146 6.43 19.33 -10.48
CA ARG A 146 7.34 18.75 -11.47
C ARG A 146 7.07 17.25 -11.66
N MET A 147 6.93 16.51 -10.56
CA MET A 147 6.71 15.07 -10.60
C MET A 147 5.30 14.71 -11.08
N LYS A 148 4.29 15.52 -10.77
CA LYS A 148 2.93 15.39 -11.31
C LYS A 148 2.92 15.46 -12.83
N LEU A 149 3.56 16.48 -13.42
CA LEU A 149 3.68 16.61 -14.88
C LEU A 149 4.38 15.41 -15.51
N ARG A 150 5.45 14.92 -14.88
CA ARG A 150 6.16 13.72 -15.33
C ARG A 150 5.29 12.47 -15.26
N PHE A 151 4.60 12.28 -14.15
CA PHE A 151 3.68 11.16 -13.95
C PHE A 151 2.56 11.15 -14.98
N VAL A 152 1.87 12.28 -15.20
CA VAL A 152 0.83 12.42 -16.24
C VAL A 152 1.36 12.13 -17.65
N LYS A 153 2.65 12.37 -17.92
CA LYS A 153 3.26 12.02 -19.21
C LYS A 153 3.63 10.54 -19.32
N GLU A 154 4.02 9.91 -18.21
CA GLU A 154 4.63 8.58 -18.18
C GLU A 154 3.68 7.48 -17.68
N HIS A 155 2.49 7.79 -17.15
CA HIS A 155 1.64 6.83 -16.43
C HIS A 155 1.28 5.58 -17.25
N LYS A 156 1.12 5.70 -18.58
CA LYS A 156 0.81 4.56 -19.46
C LYS A 156 2.02 3.65 -19.73
N SER A 157 3.22 4.02 -19.28
CA SER A 157 4.42 3.22 -19.51
C SER A 157 4.39 1.95 -18.66
N THR A 158 4.61 0.81 -19.30
CA THR A 158 4.89 -0.48 -18.63
C THR A 158 6.38 -0.73 -18.44
N GLN A 159 7.22 0.21 -18.90
CA GLN A 159 8.68 0.18 -18.71
C GLN A 159 9.06 1.40 -17.86
N TYR A 160 9.08 1.22 -16.54
CA TYR A 160 9.48 2.26 -15.59
C TYR A 160 10.34 1.67 -14.47
N ASP A 161 11.18 2.51 -13.86
CA ASP A 161 11.98 2.11 -12.71
C ASP A 161 11.13 2.21 -11.44
N ARG A 162 10.46 1.11 -11.09
CA ARG A 162 9.61 1.06 -9.89
C ARG A 162 10.38 1.41 -8.62
N ILE A 163 11.62 0.93 -8.49
CA ILE A 163 12.42 1.19 -7.28
C ILE A 163 12.66 2.69 -7.14
N ALA A 164 12.96 3.39 -8.24
CA ALA A 164 13.09 4.84 -8.24
C ALA A 164 11.77 5.56 -7.86
N TRP A 165 10.62 5.13 -8.37
CA TRP A 165 9.33 5.76 -8.05
C TRP A 165 8.88 5.54 -6.59
N VAL A 166 9.23 4.40 -6.00
CA VAL A 166 8.87 4.03 -4.62
C VAL A 166 9.85 4.63 -3.60
N TYR A 167 11.16 4.49 -3.84
CA TYR A 167 12.21 4.83 -2.87
C TYR A 167 13.04 6.06 -3.25
N GLY A 168 12.74 6.71 -4.38
CA GLY A 168 13.57 7.79 -4.91
C GLY A 168 14.87 7.28 -5.54
N ALA A 169 15.39 8.05 -6.51
CA ALA A 169 16.67 7.81 -7.13
C ALA A 169 17.23 9.11 -7.72
N GLU A 170 18.42 9.51 -7.26
CA GLU A 170 19.12 10.69 -7.76
C GLU A 170 19.42 10.58 -9.27
N TYR A 171 19.85 9.39 -9.74
CA TYR A 171 20.16 9.17 -11.17
C TYR A 171 18.95 9.31 -12.09
N ALA A 172 17.74 9.14 -11.56
CA ALA A 172 16.49 9.26 -12.29
C ALA A 172 15.81 10.61 -12.06
N ASP A 173 16.38 11.48 -11.22
CA ASP A 173 15.77 12.73 -10.74
C ASP A 173 14.35 12.50 -10.17
N ILE A 174 14.21 11.45 -9.36
CA ILE A 174 12.97 11.09 -8.66
C ILE A 174 13.20 11.23 -7.15
N PRO A 175 12.50 12.13 -6.45
CA PRO A 175 12.63 12.25 -5.00
C PRO A 175 12.08 11.04 -4.25
N TYR A 176 12.46 10.91 -2.98
CA TYR A 176 11.94 9.87 -2.08
C TYR A 176 10.40 9.93 -2.00
N CYS A 177 9.74 8.77 -2.06
CA CYS A 177 8.28 8.63 -1.97
C CYS A 177 7.45 9.41 -3.00
N ALA A 178 8.02 9.78 -4.15
CA ALA A 178 7.29 10.50 -5.19
C ALA A 178 6.05 9.72 -5.69
N GLY A 179 6.17 8.40 -5.92
CA GLY A 179 5.05 7.57 -6.34
C GLY A 179 3.91 7.56 -5.32
N TYR A 180 4.23 7.38 -4.03
CA TYR A 180 3.22 7.40 -2.95
C TYR A 180 2.53 8.76 -2.83
N THR A 181 3.31 9.85 -2.80
CA THR A 181 2.76 11.20 -2.65
C THR A 181 1.84 11.56 -3.82
N LEU A 182 2.23 11.25 -5.06
CA LEU A 182 1.38 11.49 -6.23
C LEU A 182 0.14 10.59 -6.25
N GLY A 183 0.30 9.30 -5.92
CA GLY A 183 -0.80 8.34 -5.87
C GLY A 183 -1.87 8.76 -4.87
N TYR A 184 -1.45 9.16 -3.67
CA TYR A 184 -2.37 9.68 -2.67
C TYR A 184 -3.08 10.94 -3.14
N ALA A 185 -2.34 11.88 -3.74
CA ALA A 185 -2.91 13.15 -4.22
C ALA A 185 -3.92 12.96 -5.36
N VAL A 186 -3.61 12.17 -6.39
CA VAL A 186 -4.54 11.99 -7.53
C VAL A 186 -5.83 11.30 -7.12
N VAL A 187 -5.75 10.32 -6.21
CA VAL A 187 -6.95 9.66 -5.65
C VAL A 187 -7.76 10.65 -4.81
N LYS A 188 -7.10 11.51 -4.02
CA LYS A 188 -7.77 12.54 -3.24
C LYS A 188 -8.53 13.52 -4.15
N ASP A 189 -7.87 14.04 -5.17
CA ASP A 189 -8.48 14.98 -6.12
C ASP A 189 -9.67 14.34 -6.84
N TYR A 190 -9.55 13.06 -7.24
CA TYR A 190 -10.66 12.32 -7.82
C TYR A 190 -11.85 12.19 -6.86
N LEU A 191 -11.61 11.86 -5.59
CA LEU A 191 -12.67 11.78 -4.58
C LEU A 191 -13.40 13.12 -4.41
N GLU A 192 -12.66 14.24 -4.39
CA GLU A 192 -13.20 15.59 -4.22
C GLU A 192 -13.99 16.06 -5.45
N VAL A 193 -13.44 15.89 -6.66
CA VAL A 193 -14.08 16.30 -7.93
C VAL A 193 -15.39 15.55 -8.16
N HIS A 194 -15.46 14.27 -7.76
CA HIS A 194 -16.61 13.41 -8.04
C HIS A 194 -17.54 13.19 -6.84
N ASP A 195 -17.29 13.83 -5.70
CA ASP A 195 -18.02 13.64 -4.43
C ASP A 195 -18.18 12.14 -4.09
N LYS A 196 -17.05 11.42 -4.07
CA LYS A 196 -17.00 9.97 -3.83
C LYS A 196 -16.34 9.67 -2.50
N HIS A 197 -16.64 8.48 -1.98
CA HIS A 197 -15.97 7.91 -0.83
C HIS A 197 -14.99 6.82 -1.29
N ILE A 198 -13.85 6.66 -0.60
CA ILE A 198 -12.80 5.69 -0.99
C ILE A 198 -13.33 4.27 -1.22
N LYS A 199 -14.25 3.83 -0.34
CA LYS A 199 -14.91 2.53 -0.43
C LYS A 199 -15.61 2.26 -1.78
N ASP A 200 -15.98 3.30 -2.53
CA ASP A 200 -16.75 3.18 -3.77
C ASP A 200 -15.85 3.11 -5.02
N ILE A 201 -14.54 3.33 -4.88
CA ILE A 201 -13.61 3.49 -6.02
C ILE A 201 -12.43 2.52 -6.00
N LEU A 202 -12.38 1.56 -5.06
CA LEU A 202 -11.24 0.63 -4.91
C LEU A 202 -10.94 -0.20 -6.17
N LEU A 203 -11.97 -0.44 -6.99
CA LEU A 203 -11.88 -1.20 -8.23
C LEU A 203 -11.85 -0.32 -9.48
N LYS A 204 -11.70 1.00 -9.32
CA LYS A 204 -11.65 1.93 -10.44
C LYS A 204 -10.34 1.73 -11.22
N ASP A 205 -10.46 1.93 -12.53
CA ASP A 205 -9.33 1.93 -13.45
C ASP A 205 -8.42 3.15 -13.17
N ALA A 206 -7.10 2.95 -13.31
CA ALA A 206 -6.13 3.99 -13.00
C ALA A 206 -6.25 5.18 -13.96
N ASP A 207 -6.49 4.96 -15.26
CA ASP A 207 -6.61 6.04 -16.24
C ASP A 207 -7.84 6.91 -15.94
N GLU A 208 -8.93 6.33 -15.45
CA GLU A 208 -10.10 7.11 -15.05
C GLU A 208 -9.83 8.00 -13.83
N ILE A 209 -9.05 7.51 -12.86
CA ILE A 209 -8.62 8.33 -11.71
C ILE A 209 -7.67 9.44 -12.17
N ILE A 210 -6.69 9.11 -13.00
CA ILE A 210 -5.67 10.06 -13.49
C ILE A 210 -6.28 11.16 -14.38
N GLY A 211 -7.41 10.89 -15.02
CA GLY A 211 -8.10 11.85 -15.89
C GLY A 211 -8.44 13.19 -15.22
N VAL A 212 -8.49 13.29 -13.89
CA VAL A 212 -8.67 14.58 -13.19
C VAL A 212 -7.45 15.50 -13.30
N TRP A 213 -6.26 14.94 -13.55
CA TRP A 213 -5.02 15.69 -13.76
C TRP A 213 -4.69 15.93 -15.23
N GLU A 214 -5.31 15.22 -16.16
CA GLU A 214 -5.11 15.45 -17.61
C GLU A 214 -5.86 16.70 -18.13
N ASN A 215 -6.82 17.22 -17.35
CA ASN A 215 -7.71 18.32 -17.73
C ASN A 215 -7.37 19.67 -17.04
N GLU A 216 -6.22 19.76 -16.36
CA GLU A 216 -5.69 20.98 -15.71
C GLU A 216 -4.64 21.69 -16.59
#